data_AF-A0AAW7V473-F1
#
_entry.id   AF-A0AAW7V473-F1
#
_cell.length_a   1.000
_cell.length_b   1.000
_cell.length_c   1.000
_cell.angle_alpha   90.00
_cell.angle_beta   90.00
_cell.angle_gamma   90.00
#
_symmetry.space_group_name_H-M   'P 1'
#
loop_
_entity.id
_entity.type
_entity.pdbx_description
1 polymer ?
#
loop_
_entity_poly.entity_id
_entity_poly.type
_entity_poly.pdbx_seq_one_letter_code
_entity_poly.pdbx_strand_id
1 'polypeptide(L)'
;GQVEKARDIIERKLEPGLKFRPVHSLEELNALAAKWRSHFNATAVHSRHGKTRTDIWLKITAEQLKKAPSVEVCRELAVAAPELRKVTPKLRVSFRGTEFDVSTVPGVLVGEKLMITRNPWRSDVAQVVLTGEDGHETFFLVEEVRKNEFGFAEGAAVFGESYKALPETPAQMAAKETEALVTGTDNAADAAAARKAKALPFGGRLDPYKHIDDTTLPAYMPKRGQASDVRGPRTEQRPMTHVEAAKALRDKFSADGLTWTPEHYRQLTAQYPDGVPEAALDEVMVTLTTPARSSVISIVNGN
;
A
#
# COMPACT_ATOMS: atom_id res chain seq x y z
N GLY A 1 22.72 48.92 5.51
CA GLY A 1 22.61 48.03 6.70
C GLY A 1 23.62 48.41 7.79
N GLN A 2 23.44 47.97 9.04
CA GLN A 2 24.38 48.28 10.13
C GLN A 2 25.81 47.76 9.88
N VAL A 3 25.96 46.68 9.11
CA VAL A 3 27.26 46.12 8.69
C VAL A 3 28.03 47.11 7.80
N GLU A 4 27.36 47.74 6.84
CA GLU A 4 27.99 48.76 5.97
C GLU A 4 28.45 49.97 6.77
N LYS A 5 27.67 50.38 7.78
CA LYS A 5 28.06 51.47 8.68
C LYS A 5 29.23 51.11 9.60
N ALA A 6 29.38 49.84 9.97
CA ALA A 6 30.57 49.39 10.68
C ALA A 6 31.82 49.48 9.79
N ARG A 7 31.71 49.12 8.50
CA ARG A 7 32.80 49.27 7.51
C ARG A 7 33.18 50.74 7.29
N ASP A 8 32.20 51.62 7.08
CA ASP A 8 32.39 53.08 6.96
C ASP A 8 33.16 53.67 8.17
N ILE A 9 32.87 53.20 9.38
CA ILE A 9 33.62 53.62 10.58
C ILE A 9 35.08 53.15 10.53
N ILE A 10 35.32 51.90 10.15
CA ILE A 10 36.68 51.32 10.06
C ILE A 10 37.51 52.09 9.01
N GLU A 11 36.97 52.28 7.82
CA GLU A 11 37.60 53.00 6.71
C GLU A 11 37.96 54.44 7.10
N ARG A 12 37.12 55.10 7.90
CA ARG A 12 37.32 56.52 8.26
C ARG A 12 38.16 56.73 9.51
N LYS A 13 38.24 55.74 10.41
CA LYS A 13 38.75 55.93 11.78
C LYS A 13 39.87 54.97 12.18
N LEU A 14 40.08 53.88 11.44
CA LEU A 14 41.19 52.94 11.64
C LEU A 14 42.18 53.02 10.48
N GLU A 15 41.70 52.82 9.26
CA GLU A 15 42.55 52.67 8.06
C GLU A 15 43.46 53.87 7.75
N PRO A 16 43.08 55.15 7.99
CA PRO A 16 43.99 56.26 7.75
C PRO A 16 45.24 56.20 8.63
N GLY A 17 45.15 55.59 9.82
CA GLY A 17 46.28 55.38 10.72
C GLY A 17 47.29 54.36 10.20
N LEU A 18 46.84 53.41 9.37
CA LEU A 18 47.72 52.39 8.76
C LEU A 18 48.72 53.00 7.77
N LYS A 19 48.39 54.16 7.19
CA LYS A 19 49.34 54.92 6.34
C LYS A 19 50.59 55.35 7.11
N PHE A 20 50.46 55.58 8.41
CA PHE A 20 51.55 56.04 9.29
C PHE A 20 52.21 54.90 10.07
N ARG A 21 51.60 53.72 10.07
CA ARG A 21 52.14 52.52 10.68
C ARG A 21 51.93 51.35 9.70
N PRO A 22 52.89 51.09 8.81
CA PRO A 22 52.80 49.95 7.91
C PRO A 22 52.71 48.67 8.74
N VAL A 23 51.87 47.75 8.28
CA VAL A 23 51.59 46.47 8.93
C VAL A 23 52.08 45.37 7.99
N HIS A 24 52.82 44.40 8.52
CA HIS A 24 53.53 43.42 7.70
C HIS A 24 52.92 42.02 7.71
N SER A 25 51.89 41.78 8.52
CA SER A 25 51.14 40.52 8.52
C SER A 25 49.66 40.69 8.90
N LEU A 26 48.86 39.66 8.62
CA LEU A 26 47.45 39.63 9.00
C LEU A 26 47.28 39.61 10.54
N GLU A 27 48.18 38.94 11.25
CA GLU A 27 48.18 38.88 12.72
C GLU A 27 48.39 40.27 13.31
N GLU A 28 49.36 41.03 12.80
CA GLU A 28 49.62 42.39 13.26
C GLU A 28 48.42 43.32 12.98
N LEU A 29 47.79 43.17 11.81
CA LEU A 29 46.59 43.92 11.45
C LEU A 29 45.42 43.59 12.40
N ASN A 30 45.20 42.30 12.67
CA ASN A 30 44.16 41.84 13.58
C ASN A 30 44.39 42.33 15.02
N ALA A 31 45.62 42.31 15.51
CA ALA A 31 45.96 42.82 16.83
C ALA A 31 45.71 44.34 16.93
N LEU A 32 46.10 45.10 15.90
CA LEU A 32 45.85 46.54 15.85
C LEU A 32 44.35 46.86 15.76
N ALA A 33 43.61 46.13 14.92
CA ALA A 33 42.16 46.27 14.82
C ALA A 33 41.48 45.93 16.15
N ALA A 34 41.93 44.90 16.86
CA ALA A 34 41.44 44.53 18.20
C ALA A 34 41.70 45.63 19.25
N LYS A 35 42.88 46.25 19.22
CA LYS A 35 43.20 47.37 20.10
C LYS A 35 42.34 48.59 19.78
N TRP A 36 42.25 48.96 18.51
CA TRP A 36 41.46 50.11 18.06
C TRP A 36 39.98 49.94 18.36
N ARG A 37 39.38 48.77 18.06
CA ARG A 37 37.95 48.55 18.32
C ARG A 37 37.62 48.62 19.82
N SER A 38 38.53 48.14 20.67
CA SER A 38 38.37 48.20 22.12
C SER A 38 38.37 49.65 22.60
N HIS A 39 39.32 50.46 22.12
CA HIS A 39 39.36 51.89 22.40
C HIS A 39 38.13 52.63 21.86
N PHE A 40 37.79 52.43 20.58
CA PHE A 40 36.69 53.13 19.93
C PHE A 40 35.34 52.82 20.59
N ASN A 41 35.06 51.54 20.88
CA ASN A 41 33.78 51.16 21.50
C ASN A 41 33.64 51.70 22.93
N ALA A 42 34.75 51.88 23.65
CA ALA A 42 34.78 52.40 25.01
C ALA A 42 34.77 53.94 25.10
N THR A 43 35.15 54.67 24.04
CA THR A 43 35.33 56.14 24.10
C THR A 43 34.39 56.91 23.16
N ALA A 44 34.04 56.35 22.01
CA ALA A 44 33.22 57.04 21.03
C ALA A 44 31.73 57.01 21.41
N VAL A 45 31.19 58.18 21.76
CA VAL A 45 29.77 58.37 22.07
C VAL A 45 28.94 58.22 20.80
N HIS A 46 27.91 57.37 20.86
CA HIS A 46 27.00 57.18 19.75
C HIS A 46 25.89 58.25 19.77
N SER A 47 25.67 58.93 18.63
CA SER A 47 24.72 60.03 18.52
C SER A 47 23.27 59.67 18.90
N ARG A 48 22.80 58.49 18.49
CA ARG A 48 21.42 58.02 18.77
C ARG A 48 21.04 57.99 20.26
N HIS A 49 21.93 57.51 21.13
CA HIS A 49 21.59 57.20 22.52
C HIS A 49 22.53 57.86 23.54
N GLY A 50 23.46 58.70 23.08
CA GLY A 50 24.33 59.51 23.95
C GLY A 50 25.25 58.72 24.88
N LYS A 51 25.50 57.44 24.58
CA LYS A 51 26.35 56.54 25.40
C LYS A 51 27.39 55.86 24.53
N THR A 52 28.44 55.32 25.13
CA THR A 52 29.43 54.51 24.41
C THR A 52 28.82 53.15 24.05
N ARG A 53 29.41 52.45 23.06
CA ARG A 53 28.91 51.13 22.65
C ARG A 53 29.13 50.10 23.76
N THR A 54 30.25 50.20 24.47
CA THR A 54 30.55 49.35 25.63
C THR A 54 29.54 49.56 26.76
N ASP A 55 29.16 50.81 27.08
CA ASP A 55 28.16 51.07 28.14
C ASP A 55 26.79 50.46 27.82
N ILE A 56 26.37 50.50 26.55
CA ILE A 56 25.13 49.86 26.13
C ILE A 56 25.26 48.35 26.18
N TRP A 57 26.38 47.79 25.73
CA TRP A 57 26.65 46.36 25.80
C TRP A 57 26.64 45.83 27.23
N LEU A 58 27.15 46.58 28.20
CA LEU A 58 27.17 46.19 29.60
C LEU A 58 25.78 46.13 30.26
N LYS A 59 24.73 46.63 29.60
CA LYS A 59 23.35 46.52 30.10
C LYS A 59 22.68 45.18 29.81
N ILE A 60 23.29 44.32 29.00
CA ILE A 60 22.69 43.02 28.67
C ILE A 60 22.49 42.18 29.93
N THR A 61 21.36 41.48 30.02
CA THR A 61 21.13 40.56 31.13
C THR A 61 21.71 39.18 30.86
N ALA A 62 21.82 38.36 31.90
CA ALA A 62 22.32 36.99 31.77
C ALA A 62 21.47 36.16 30.79
N GLU A 63 20.16 36.38 30.75
CA GLU A 63 19.22 35.69 29.86
C GLU A 63 19.43 36.08 28.38
N GLN A 64 19.88 37.32 28.15
CA GLN A 64 20.15 37.88 26.81
C GLN A 64 21.52 37.45 26.27
N LEU A 65 22.50 37.21 27.14
CA LEU A 65 23.83 36.76 26.72
C LEU A 65 23.81 35.28 26.33
N LYS A 66 23.63 35.01 25.04
CA LYS A 66 23.79 33.66 24.47
C LYS A 66 25.24 33.46 24.07
N LYS A 67 25.95 32.58 24.78
CA LYS A 67 27.31 32.16 24.41
C LYS A 67 27.23 31.30 23.14
N ALA A 68 28.19 31.52 22.24
CA ALA A 68 28.36 30.65 21.10
C ALA A 68 28.68 29.22 21.58
N PRO A 69 28.22 28.18 20.86
CA PRO A 69 28.65 26.81 21.11
C PRO A 69 30.17 26.68 20.86
N SER A 70 30.74 25.53 21.22
CA SER A 70 32.19 25.32 21.06
C SER A 70 32.63 25.50 19.60
N VAL A 71 33.89 25.88 19.39
CA VAL A 71 34.45 26.11 18.05
C VAL A 71 34.34 24.87 17.18
N GLU A 72 34.49 23.69 17.77
CA GLU A 72 34.30 22.40 17.11
C GLU A 72 32.88 22.25 16.56
N VAL A 73 31.87 22.58 17.36
CA VAL A 73 30.46 22.56 16.95
C VAL A 73 30.20 23.59 15.85
N CYS A 74 30.71 24.81 15.98
CA CYS A 74 30.60 25.83 14.93
C CYS A 74 31.22 25.39 13.59
N ARG A 75 32.41 24.77 13.63
CA ARG A 75 33.08 24.23 12.43
C ARG A 75 32.29 23.08 11.83
N GLU A 76 31.78 22.18 12.66
CA GLU A 76 30.93 21.09 12.22
C GLU A 76 29.70 21.64 11.49
N LEU A 77 29.00 22.62 12.04
CA LEU A 77 27.81 23.20 11.41
C LEU A 77 28.11 23.93 10.09
N ALA A 78 29.30 24.52 9.96
CA ALA A 78 29.71 25.19 8.74
C ALA A 78 29.97 24.22 7.57
N VAL A 79 30.18 22.93 7.86
CA VAL A 79 30.59 21.92 6.86
C VAL A 79 29.58 20.78 6.75
N ALA A 80 28.81 20.50 7.81
CA ALA A 80 27.91 19.37 7.86
C ALA A 80 26.75 19.55 6.87
N ALA A 81 26.78 18.78 5.80
CA ALA A 81 25.63 18.62 4.92
C ALA A 81 24.49 17.91 5.68
N PRO A 82 23.22 18.23 5.37
CA PRO A 82 22.09 17.50 5.92
C PRO A 82 22.16 16.01 5.57
N GLU A 83 21.74 15.16 6.51
CA GLU A 83 21.70 13.71 6.33
C GLU A 83 20.29 13.25 5.99
N LEU A 84 20.15 12.36 5.00
CA LEU A 84 18.88 11.72 4.68
C LEU A 84 18.52 10.66 5.72
N ARG A 85 17.39 10.85 6.41
CA ARG A 85 16.86 9.92 7.42
C ARG A 85 15.42 9.51 7.08
N LYS A 86 15.14 8.21 7.21
CA LYS A 86 13.82 7.64 6.91
C LYS A 86 12.86 7.85 8.08
N VAL A 87 11.66 8.33 7.78
CA VAL A 87 10.57 8.49 8.74
C VAL A 87 9.97 7.13 9.09
N THR A 88 9.93 6.83 10.38
CA THR A 88 9.34 5.61 10.92
C THR A 88 7.81 5.71 10.99
N PRO A 89 7.08 4.58 11.16
CA PRO A 89 5.62 4.60 11.33
C PRO A 89 5.11 5.42 12.52
N LYS A 90 5.98 5.74 13.49
CA LYS A 90 5.65 6.59 14.64
C LYS A 90 5.87 8.09 14.36
N LEU A 91 6.09 8.48 13.10
CA LEU A 91 6.49 9.84 12.70
C LEU A 91 7.74 10.32 13.44
N ARG A 92 8.74 9.43 13.55
CA ARG A 92 10.03 9.71 14.19
C ARG A 92 11.18 9.40 13.26
N VAL A 93 12.30 10.06 13.49
CA VAL A 93 13.56 9.88 12.76
C VAL A 93 14.72 9.70 13.73
N SER A 94 15.61 8.75 13.44
CA SER A 94 16.82 8.55 14.23
C SER A 94 17.98 9.31 13.61
N PHE A 95 18.57 10.23 14.37
CA PHE A 95 19.71 11.05 13.98
C PHE A 95 20.72 11.10 15.13
N ARG A 96 21.99 10.77 14.85
CA ARG A 96 23.09 10.76 15.84
C ARG A 96 22.79 9.98 17.13
N GLY A 97 22.14 8.83 17.01
CA GLY A 97 21.79 7.98 18.16
C GLY A 97 20.60 8.48 18.99
N THR A 98 19.97 9.58 18.59
CA THR A 98 18.80 10.17 19.25
C THR A 98 17.58 10.09 18.33
N GLU A 99 16.38 9.91 18.89
CA GLU A 99 15.13 9.93 18.13
C GLU A 99 14.46 11.30 18.23
N PHE A 100 14.03 11.84 17.09
CA PHE A 100 13.33 13.12 17.01
C PHE A 100 11.91 12.93 16.47
N ASP A 101 10.96 13.71 16.98
CA ASP A 101 9.57 13.72 16.55
C ASP A 101 9.37 14.67 15.35
N VAL A 102 8.95 14.12 14.21
CA VAL A 102 8.71 14.89 12.97
C VAL A 102 7.23 15.07 12.68
N SER A 103 6.33 14.69 13.60
CA SER A 103 4.88 14.83 13.41
C SER A 103 4.40 16.28 13.27
N THR A 104 5.20 17.25 13.73
CA THR A 104 4.93 18.68 13.60
C THR A 104 5.33 19.24 12.24
N VAL A 105 6.08 18.49 11.43
CA VAL A 105 6.53 18.93 10.11
C VAL A 105 5.40 18.72 9.10
N PRO A 106 4.97 19.78 8.38
CA PRO A 106 3.89 19.67 7.40
C PRO A 106 4.21 18.69 6.28
N GLY A 107 3.21 17.90 5.88
CA GLY A 107 3.29 17.05 4.68
C GLY A 107 4.08 15.75 4.84
N VAL A 108 4.68 15.48 6.01
CA VAL A 108 5.52 14.30 6.20
C VAL A 108 4.75 12.99 6.04
N LEU A 109 5.35 12.07 5.28
CA LEU A 109 4.83 10.73 5.05
C LEU A 109 5.66 9.67 5.76
N VAL A 110 4.97 8.60 6.19
CA VAL A 110 5.65 7.42 6.73
C VAL A 110 6.50 6.77 5.64
N GLY A 111 7.77 6.55 5.93
CA GLY A 111 8.73 5.96 4.99
C GLY A 111 9.42 6.96 4.06
N GLU A 112 9.02 8.23 4.08
CA GLU A 112 9.72 9.33 3.40
C GLU A 112 11.14 9.50 3.94
N LYS A 113 12.04 10.05 3.12
CA LYS A 113 13.40 10.42 3.54
C LYS A 113 13.46 11.94 3.71
N LEU A 114 13.73 12.38 4.93
CA LEU A 114 13.88 13.80 5.26
C LEU A 114 15.36 14.15 5.41
N MET A 115 15.73 15.36 4.99
CA MET A 115 17.05 15.92 5.25
C MET A 115 17.10 16.49 6.66
N ILE A 116 18.04 16.03 7.49
CA ILE A 116 18.15 16.43 8.89
C ILE A 116 19.52 17.03 9.17
N THR A 117 19.52 18.18 9.84
CA THR A 117 20.73 18.85 10.33
C THR A 117 20.68 19.03 11.84
N ARG A 118 21.84 19.28 12.42
CA ARG A 118 21.99 19.61 13.84
C ARG A 118 21.60 21.07 14.08
N ASN A 119 20.91 21.36 15.18
CA ASN A 119 20.73 22.73 15.64
C ASN A 119 22.04 23.28 16.28
N PRO A 120 22.48 24.51 15.92
CA PRO A 120 23.69 25.09 16.49
C PRO A 120 23.70 25.33 17.98
N TRP A 121 22.53 25.70 18.52
CA TRP A 121 22.39 26.30 19.84
C TRP A 121 21.84 25.32 20.87
N ARG A 122 21.18 24.25 20.41
CA ARG A 122 20.49 23.26 21.24
C ARG A 122 20.82 21.85 20.76
N SER A 123 21.16 20.95 21.69
CA SER A 123 21.42 19.54 21.36
C SER A 123 20.14 18.69 21.36
N ASP A 124 19.11 19.13 22.07
CA ASP A 124 17.80 18.48 22.20
C ASP A 124 16.84 18.79 21.05
N VAL A 125 17.32 19.52 20.03
CA VAL A 125 16.55 19.93 18.85
C VAL A 125 17.37 19.64 17.60
N ALA A 126 16.73 19.03 16.60
CA ALA A 126 17.27 18.93 15.25
C ALA A 126 16.49 19.84 14.29
N GLN A 127 17.02 20.07 13.09
CA GLN A 127 16.33 20.82 12.05
C GLN A 127 16.05 19.88 10.87
N VAL A 128 14.81 19.84 10.43
CA VAL A 128 14.40 19.19 9.19
C VAL A 128 14.44 20.23 8.08
N VAL A 129 15.11 19.90 6.98
CA VAL A 129 15.21 20.74 5.79
C VAL A 129 14.23 20.20 4.76
N LEU A 130 13.27 21.04 4.36
CA LEU A 130 12.38 20.78 3.24
C LEU A 130 12.69 21.76 2.11
N THR A 131 12.82 21.25 0.89
CA THR A 131 12.96 22.09 -0.30
C THR A 131 11.59 22.27 -0.93
N GLY A 132 11.10 23.50 -0.99
CA GLY A 132 9.84 23.85 -1.64
C GLY A 132 9.91 23.72 -3.17
N GLU A 133 8.75 23.79 -3.83
CA GLU A 133 8.67 23.77 -5.31
C GLU A 133 9.38 24.97 -5.97
N ASP A 134 9.54 26.06 -5.22
CA ASP A 134 10.30 27.26 -5.59
C ASP A 134 11.82 27.08 -5.46
N GLY A 135 12.28 25.92 -4.98
CA GLY A 135 13.68 25.61 -4.73
C GLY A 135 14.23 26.23 -3.43
N HIS A 136 13.40 26.89 -2.62
CA HIS A 136 13.83 27.45 -1.35
C HIS A 136 13.81 26.41 -0.22
N GLU A 137 14.86 26.40 0.58
CA GLU A 137 14.96 25.55 1.76
C GLU A 137 14.23 26.19 2.95
N THR A 138 13.32 25.42 3.56
CA THR A 138 12.64 25.77 4.80
C THR A 138 13.11 24.84 5.92
N PHE A 139 13.44 25.43 7.07
CA PHE A 139 13.95 24.71 8.23
C PHE A 139 12.86 24.58 9.30
N PHE A 140 12.52 23.36 9.68
CA PHE A 140 11.59 23.05 10.76
C PHE A 140 12.33 22.51 11.97
N LEU A 141 12.09 23.09 13.15
CA LEU A 141 12.68 22.61 14.40
C LEU A 141 11.90 21.41 14.91
N VAL A 142 12.60 20.32 15.22
CA VAL A 142 12.02 19.09 15.75
C VAL A 142 12.68 18.72 17.08
N GLU A 143 11.86 18.33 18.05
CA GLU A 143 12.32 18.04 19.41
C GLU A 143 12.70 16.58 19.59
N GLU A 144 13.66 16.34 20.48
CA GLU A 144 14.04 15.01 20.92
C GLU A 144 12.87 14.30 21.63
N VAL A 145 12.67 13.03 21.30
CA VAL A 145 11.73 12.15 22.01
C VAL A 145 12.34 11.73 23.34
N ARG A 146 11.98 12.42 24.41
CA ARG A 146 12.40 12.07 25.77
C ARG A 146 11.85 10.71 26.17
N LYS A 147 12.73 9.87 26.72
CA LYS A 147 12.41 8.53 27.22
C LYS A 147 12.48 8.51 28.75
N ASN A 148 11.52 7.83 29.37
CA ASN A 148 11.50 7.62 30.82
C ASN A 148 12.50 6.52 31.24
N GLU A 149 12.60 6.26 32.55
CA GLU A 149 13.52 5.28 33.16
C GLU A 149 13.38 3.85 32.60
N PHE A 150 12.25 3.54 31.96
CA PHE A 150 11.96 2.24 31.36
C PHE A 150 12.13 2.24 29.83
N GLY A 151 12.63 3.33 29.25
CA GLY A 151 12.88 3.45 27.80
C GLY A 151 11.66 3.80 26.95
N PHE A 152 10.51 4.10 27.56
CA PHE A 152 9.31 4.54 26.85
C PHE A 152 9.31 6.05 26.65
N ALA A 153 8.79 6.53 25.51
CA ALA A 153 8.64 7.96 25.29
C ALA A 153 7.70 8.58 26.35
N GLU A 154 8.06 9.72 26.95
CA GLU A 154 7.26 10.37 28.01
C GLU A 154 5.82 10.69 27.56
N GLY A 155 5.61 10.95 26.26
CA GLY A 155 4.28 11.17 25.67
C GLY A 155 3.57 9.91 25.16
N ALA A 156 4.09 8.71 25.44
CA ALA A 156 3.48 7.45 24.99
C ALA A 156 2.19 7.16 25.76
N ALA A 157 1.21 6.54 25.08
CA ALA A 157 -0.02 6.10 25.72
C ALA A 157 0.26 4.99 26.74
N VAL A 158 -0.29 5.13 27.94
CA VAL A 158 -0.20 4.13 29.01
C VAL A 158 -1.13 2.96 28.68
N PHE A 159 -0.56 1.76 28.64
CA PHE A 159 -1.28 0.53 28.32
C PHE A 159 -2.45 0.31 29.30
N GLY A 160 -3.68 0.19 28.78
CA GLY A 160 -4.89 -0.03 29.57
C GLY A 160 -5.58 1.25 30.08
N GLU A 161 -4.94 2.42 29.98
CA GLU A 161 -5.53 3.69 30.45
C GLU A 161 -5.88 4.66 29.32
N SER A 162 -5.06 4.71 28.26
CA SER A 162 -5.27 5.66 27.17
C SER A 162 -4.97 5.06 25.80
N TYR A 163 -5.74 5.48 24.81
CA TYR A 163 -5.47 5.25 23.40
C TYR A 163 -5.21 6.60 22.74
N LYS A 164 -4.02 6.77 22.14
CA LYS A 164 -3.65 8.00 21.45
C LYS A 164 -3.25 7.65 20.02
N ALA A 165 -4.18 7.89 19.08
CA ALA A 165 -3.86 7.82 17.67
C ALA A 165 -2.96 9.00 17.30
N LEU A 166 -1.99 8.74 16.42
CA LEU A 166 -1.20 9.79 15.79
C LEU A 166 -2.07 10.56 14.79
N PRO A 167 -1.70 11.81 14.45
CA PRO A 167 -2.34 12.53 13.35
C PRO A 167 -2.28 11.69 12.07
N GLU A 168 -3.40 11.65 11.33
CA GLU A 168 -3.43 10.97 10.03
C GLU A 168 -2.50 11.72 9.04
N THR A 169 -1.72 10.95 8.28
CA THR A 169 -0.88 11.55 7.23
C THR A 169 -1.74 11.97 6.03
N PRO A 170 -1.28 12.92 5.19
CA PRO A 170 -2.00 13.30 3.97
C PRO A 170 -2.32 12.10 3.08
N ALA A 171 -1.41 11.12 2.98
CA ALA A 171 -1.64 9.89 2.21
C ALA A 171 -2.76 9.02 2.79
N GLN A 172 -2.88 8.95 4.12
CA GLN A 172 -3.96 8.21 4.77
C GLN A 172 -5.31 8.89 4.56
N MET A 173 -5.37 10.23 4.65
CA MET A 173 -6.59 10.97 4.34
C MET A 173 -7.01 10.79 2.87
N ALA A 174 -6.07 10.93 1.93
CA ALA A 174 -6.33 10.75 0.50
C ALA A 174 -6.81 9.33 0.17
N ALA A 175 -6.25 8.30 0.81
CA ALA A 175 -6.69 6.92 0.64
C ALA A 175 -8.14 6.71 1.12
N LYS A 176 -8.49 7.32 2.26
CA LYS A 176 -9.85 7.27 2.83
C LYS A 176 -10.85 8.01 1.94
N GLU A 177 -10.49 9.19 1.42
CA GLU A 177 -11.30 9.94 0.46
C GLU A 177 -11.50 9.16 -0.84
N THR A 178 -10.45 8.52 -1.36
CA THR A 178 -10.54 7.67 -2.55
C THR A 178 -11.48 6.49 -2.33
N GLU A 179 -11.37 5.83 -1.17
CA GLU A 179 -12.23 4.68 -0.85
C GLU A 179 -13.70 5.10 -0.65
N ALA A 180 -13.94 6.24 -0.01
CA ALA A 180 -15.27 6.85 0.11
C ALA A 180 -15.88 7.14 -1.28
N LEU A 181 -15.10 7.73 -2.19
CA LEU A 181 -15.52 8.01 -3.57
C LEU A 181 -15.82 6.74 -4.36
N VAL A 182 -14.97 5.71 -4.25
CA VAL A 182 -15.13 4.44 -4.96
C VAL A 182 -16.35 3.67 -4.46
N THR A 183 -16.63 3.70 -3.16
CA THR A 183 -17.76 3.00 -2.56
C THR A 183 -19.06 3.81 -2.56
N GLY A 184 -18.97 5.13 -2.79
CA GLY A 184 -20.12 6.04 -2.71
C GLY A 184 -20.63 6.22 -1.28
N THR A 185 -19.74 6.13 -0.28
CA THR A 185 -20.08 6.22 1.15
C THR A 185 -19.38 7.39 1.81
N ASP A 186 -19.94 7.91 2.91
CA ASP A 186 -19.43 9.10 3.59
C ASP A 186 -18.51 8.77 4.78
N ASN A 187 -18.34 7.49 5.11
CA ASN A 187 -17.51 7.07 6.23
C ASN A 187 -16.74 5.76 5.97
N ALA A 188 -15.66 5.57 6.72
CA ALA A 188 -14.76 4.43 6.53
C ALA A 188 -15.39 3.08 6.90
N ALA A 189 -16.35 3.05 7.83
CA ALA A 189 -17.01 1.81 8.25
C ALA A 189 -17.92 1.28 7.13
N ASP A 190 -18.69 2.16 6.51
CA ASP A 190 -19.59 1.85 5.40
C ASP A 190 -18.79 1.48 4.15
N ALA A 191 -17.67 2.17 3.88
CA ALA A 191 -16.76 1.81 2.80
C ALA A 191 -16.20 0.37 2.97
N ALA A 192 -15.77 0.02 4.19
CA ALA A 192 -15.30 -1.32 4.49
C ALA A 192 -16.41 -2.38 4.37
N ALA A 193 -17.63 -2.05 4.79
CA ALA A 193 -18.80 -2.92 4.62
C ALA A 193 -19.15 -3.13 3.14
N ALA A 194 -19.10 -2.09 2.32
CA ALA A 194 -19.34 -2.15 0.88
C ALA A 194 -18.30 -3.03 0.16
N ARG A 195 -17.01 -2.89 0.50
CA ARG A 195 -15.94 -3.78 0.03
C ARG A 195 -16.17 -5.23 0.45
N LYS A 196 -16.55 -5.46 1.70
CA LYS A 196 -16.85 -6.81 2.22
C LYS A 196 -18.05 -7.44 1.52
N ALA A 197 -19.06 -6.63 1.20
CA ALA A 197 -20.22 -7.03 0.42
C ALA A 197 -19.93 -7.20 -1.09
N LYS A 198 -18.70 -6.89 -1.54
CA LYS A 198 -18.29 -6.87 -2.96
C LYS A 198 -19.19 -5.97 -3.82
N ALA A 199 -19.64 -4.84 -3.25
CA ALA A 199 -20.41 -3.85 -3.98
C ALA A 199 -19.61 -3.35 -5.20
N LEU A 200 -20.32 -3.12 -6.31
CA LEU A 200 -19.70 -2.61 -7.53
C LEU A 200 -19.13 -1.20 -7.30
N PRO A 201 -17.89 -0.93 -7.76
CA PRO A 201 -17.31 0.41 -7.71
C PRO A 201 -18.23 1.47 -8.34
N PHE A 202 -18.22 2.67 -7.75
CA PHE A 202 -19.00 3.84 -8.19
C PHE A 202 -20.50 3.56 -8.33
N GLY A 203 -21.04 2.61 -7.55
CA GLY A 203 -22.44 2.20 -7.60
C GLY A 203 -22.85 1.58 -8.94
N GLY A 204 -21.90 1.01 -9.70
CA GLY A 204 -22.16 0.40 -11.01
C GLY A 204 -22.39 1.40 -12.15
N ARG A 205 -22.08 2.70 -11.96
CA ARG A 205 -22.19 3.72 -13.02
C ARG A 205 -21.20 3.53 -14.17
N LEU A 206 -20.09 2.86 -13.90
CA LEU A 206 -19.09 2.52 -14.91
C LEU A 206 -19.42 1.15 -15.49
N ASP A 207 -19.94 1.15 -16.71
CA ASP A 207 -20.14 -0.06 -17.49
C ASP A 207 -19.00 -0.20 -18.51
N PRO A 208 -18.08 -1.17 -18.33
CA PRO A 208 -16.99 -1.42 -19.27
C PRO A 208 -17.45 -1.79 -20.68
N TYR A 209 -18.65 -2.38 -20.80
CA TYR A 209 -19.17 -2.94 -22.04
C TYR A 209 -20.17 -2.05 -22.75
N LYS A 210 -20.50 -0.88 -22.18
CA LYS A 210 -21.38 0.09 -22.82
C LYS A 210 -21.01 0.39 -24.28
N HIS A 211 -19.71 0.48 -24.59
CA HIS A 211 -19.25 0.68 -25.97
C HIS A 211 -19.59 -0.49 -26.90
N ILE A 212 -19.69 -1.72 -26.40
CA ILE A 212 -20.11 -2.90 -27.15
C ILE A 212 -21.63 -2.84 -27.36
N ASP A 213 -22.38 -2.59 -26.30
CA ASP A 213 -23.85 -2.60 -26.33
C ASP A 213 -24.43 -1.44 -27.16
N ASP A 214 -23.80 -0.26 -27.09
CA ASP A 214 -24.18 0.92 -27.88
C ASP A 214 -23.71 0.82 -29.35
N THR A 215 -22.84 -0.15 -29.69
CA THR A 215 -22.37 -0.34 -31.06
C THR A 215 -23.42 -1.10 -31.87
N THR A 216 -24.03 -0.42 -32.85
CA THR A 216 -24.80 -1.09 -33.90
C THR A 216 -23.87 -1.93 -34.78
N LEU A 217 -23.90 -3.25 -34.58
CA LEU A 217 -23.19 -4.21 -35.40
C LEU A 217 -23.89 -4.37 -36.77
N PRO A 218 -23.13 -4.52 -37.86
CA PRO A 218 -23.70 -4.80 -39.16
C PRO A 218 -24.36 -6.19 -39.16
N ALA A 219 -25.55 -6.27 -39.77
CA ALA A 219 -26.21 -7.55 -39.98
C ALA A 219 -25.46 -8.35 -41.05
N TYR A 220 -24.74 -9.39 -40.63
CA TYR A 220 -24.06 -10.28 -41.56
C TYR A 220 -25.04 -11.29 -42.14
N MET A 221 -25.05 -11.42 -43.46
CA MET A 221 -25.81 -12.46 -44.15
C MET A 221 -25.28 -13.84 -43.73
N PRO A 222 -26.13 -14.77 -43.26
CA PRO A 222 -25.71 -16.13 -42.95
C PRO A 222 -25.06 -16.77 -44.17
N LYS A 223 -23.78 -17.11 -44.07
CA LYS A 223 -23.09 -17.83 -45.15
C LYS A 223 -23.51 -19.29 -45.08
N ARG A 224 -23.89 -19.86 -46.22
CA ARG A 224 -24.14 -21.29 -46.36
C ARG A 224 -22.86 -22.04 -45.99
N GLY A 225 -22.90 -22.80 -44.90
CA GLY A 225 -21.83 -23.69 -44.50
C GLY A 225 -21.76 -24.92 -45.40
N GLN A 226 -20.59 -25.56 -45.45
CA GLN A 226 -20.44 -26.91 -45.97
C GLN A 226 -20.68 -27.90 -44.83
N ALA A 227 -21.40 -28.99 -45.10
CA ALA A 227 -21.51 -30.08 -44.14
C ALA A 227 -20.10 -30.61 -43.83
N SER A 228 -19.80 -30.81 -42.55
CA SER A 228 -18.53 -31.43 -42.18
C SER A 228 -18.50 -32.87 -42.68
N ASP A 229 -17.43 -33.25 -43.39
CA ASP A 229 -17.20 -34.63 -43.81
C ASP A 229 -16.83 -35.55 -42.63
N VAL A 230 -16.72 -35.00 -41.42
CA VAL A 230 -16.45 -35.74 -40.20
C VAL A 230 -17.68 -36.58 -39.85
N ARG A 231 -17.61 -37.88 -40.16
CA ARG A 231 -18.55 -38.86 -39.62
C ARG A 231 -18.37 -38.90 -38.10
N GLY A 232 -19.39 -38.46 -37.36
CA GLY A 232 -19.40 -38.57 -35.91
C GLY A 232 -19.21 -40.03 -35.47
N PRO A 233 -18.62 -40.28 -34.28
CA PRO A 233 -18.41 -41.64 -33.80
C PRO A 233 -19.75 -42.37 -33.72
N ARG A 234 -19.85 -43.48 -34.45
CA ARG A 234 -20.99 -44.39 -34.35
C ARG A 234 -20.97 -44.96 -32.94
N THR A 235 -21.87 -44.47 -32.09
CA THR A 235 -22.01 -44.96 -30.72
C THR A 235 -22.83 -46.26 -30.80
N GLU A 236 -22.15 -47.37 -31.04
CA GLU A 236 -22.76 -48.68 -30.89
C GLU A 236 -22.85 -48.96 -29.39
N GLN A 237 -24.08 -48.97 -28.85
CA GLN A 237 -24.31 -49.38 -27.47
C GLN A 237 -23.95 -50.86 -27.35
N ARG A 238 -23.08 -51.19 -26.40
CA ARG A 238 -22.68 -52.58 -26.14
C ARG A 238 -23.94 -53.40 -25.78
N PRO A 239 -24.16 -54.58 -26.39
CA PRO A 239 -25.22 -55.49 -25.95
C PRO A 239 -25.06 -55.81 -24.46
N MET A 240 -26.17 -55.74 -23.71
CA MET A 240 -26.17 -56.07 -22.29
C MET A 240 -25.77 -57.53 -22.11
N THR A 241 -24.96 -57.80 -21.08
CA THR A 241 -24.65 -59.18 -20.71
C THR A 241 -25.90 -59.91 -20.24
N HIS A 242 -25.93 -61.24 -20.30
CA HIS A 242 -27.11 -62.03 -19.89
C HIS A 242 -27.54 -61.73 -18.45
N VAL A 243 -26.60 -61.40 -17.57
CA VAL A 243 -26.87 -61.07 -16.17
C VAL A 243 -27.53 -59.69 -16.04
N GLU A 244 -27.07 -58.71 -16.80
CA GLU A 244 -27.65 -57.36 -16.82
C GLU A 244 -29.05 -57.36 -17.45
N ALA A 245 -29.22 -58.08 -18.56
CA ALA A 245 -30.52 -58.27 -19.22
C ALA A 245 -31.51 -59.03 -18.31
N ALA A 246 -31.08 -60.10 -17.64
CA ALA A 246 -31.92 -60.85 -16.70
C ALA A 246 -32.32 -60.03 -15.48
N LYS A 247 -31.45 -59.14 -14.99
CA LYS A 247 -31.78 -58.21 -13.90
C LYS A 247 -32.86 -57.21 -14.35
N ALA A 248 -32.67 -56.59 -15.50
CA ALA A 248 -33.64 -55.64 -16.06
C ALA A 248 -34.99 -56.31 -16.35
N LEU A 249 -34.98 -57.52 -16.92
CA LEU A 249 -36.19 -58.30 -17.18
C LEU A 249 -36.87 -58.76 -15.89
N ARG A 250 -36.12 -59.17 -14.86
CA ARG A 250 -36.71 -59.54 -13.56
C ARG A 250 -37.41 -58.35 -12.89
N ASP A 251 -36.82 -57.16 -12.98
CA ASP A 251 -37.41 -55.95 -12.43
C ASP A 251 -38.70 -55.58 -13.20
N LYS A 252 -38.71 -55.74 -14.53
CA LYS A 252 -39.92 -55.58 -15.37
C LYS A 252 -40.99 -56.66 -15.11
N PHE A 253 -40.62 -57.94 -15.01
CA PHE A 253 -41.54 -59.03 -14.67
C PHE A 253 -42.19 -58.81 -13.30
N SER A 254 -41.42 -58.32 -12.32
CA SER A 254 -41.94 -58.01 -10.99
C SER A 254 -42.93 -56.83 -11.01
N ALA A 255 -42.69 -55.83 -11.86
CA ALA A 255 -43.62 -54.72 -12.07
C ALA A 255 -44.96 -55.19 -12.68
N ASP A 256 -44.93 -56.20 -13.55
CA ASP A 256 -46.10 -56.81 -14.18
C ASP A 256 -46.69 -58.00 -13.37
N GLY A 257 -46.19 -58.25 -12.16
CA GLY A 257 -46.70 -59.30 -11.27
C GLY A 257 -46.35 -60.74 -11.68
N LEU A 258 -45.40 -60.91 -12.58
CA LEU A 258 -44.92 -62.20 -13.11
C LEU A 258 -43.68 -62.69 -12.36
N THR A 259 -43.55 -64.01 -12.20
CA THR A 259 -42.41 -64.61 -11.49
C THR A 259 -41.30 -64.98 -12.46
N TRP A 260 -40.11 -64.39 -12.26
CA TRP A 260 -38.92 -64.76 -13.01
C TRP A 260 -38.42 -66.15 -12.58
N THR A 261 -38.30 -67.08 -13.53
CA THR A 261 -37.85 -68.47 -13.26
C THR A 261 -36.52 -68.78 -13.94
N PRO A 262 -35.77 -69.80 -13.47
CA PRO A 262 -34.53 -70.23 -14.11
C PRO A 262 -34.69 -70.68 -15.57
N GLU A 263 -35.91 -71.08 -15.97
CA GLU A 263 -36.21 -71.46 -17.36
C GLU A 263 -36.19 -70.25 -18.31
N HIS A 264 -36.69 -69.10 -17.87
CA HIS A 264 -36.64 -67.85 -18.65
C HIS A 264 -35.20 -67.39 -18.87
N TYR A 265 -34.32 -67.62 -17.89
CA TYR A 265 -32.88 -67.35 -18.06
C TYR A 265 -32.24 -68.27 -19.09
N ARG A 266 -32.57 -69.57 -19.10
CA ARG A 266 -32.08 -70.52 -20.12
C ARG A 266 -32.55 -70.15 -21.53
N GLN A 267 -33.82 -69.75 -21.67
CA GLN A 267 -34.38 -69.32 -22.95
C GLN A 267 -33.75 -68.01 -23.45
N LEU A 268 -33.50 -67.05 -22.54
CA LEU A 268 -32.78 -65.81 -22.83
C LEU A 268 -31.37 -66.08 -23.39
N THR A 269 -30.61 -66.95 -22.72
CA THR A 269 -29.25 -67.31 -23.15
C THR A 269 -29.24 -68.10 -24.46
N ALA A 270 -30.26 -68.93 -24.71
CA ALA A 270 -30.38 -69.69 -25.96
C ALA A 270 -30.76 -68.82 -27.16
N GLN A 271 -31.64 -67.83 -26.99
CA GLN A 271 -32.09 -66.94 -28.07
C GLN A 271 -31.09 -65.82 -28.38
N TYR A 272 -30.32 -65.37 -27.39
CA TYR A 272 -29.33 -64.30 -27.56
C TYR A 272 -27.95 -64.72 -27.04
N PRO A 273 -27.22 -65.59 -27.77
CA PRO A 273 -25.91 -66.10 -27.33
C PRO A 273 -24.87 -65.01 -27.09
N ASP A 274 -24.93 -63.92 -27.87
CA ASP A 274 -23.93 -62.84 -27.87
C ASP A 274 -24.32 -61.61 -27.02
N GLY A 275 -25.38 -61.73 -26.21
CA GLY A 275 -25.91 -60.64 -25.38
C GLY A 275 -27.14 -59.97 -25.98
N VAL A 276 -27.82 -59.15 -25.17
CA VAL A 276 -29.15 -58.61 -25.50
C VAL A 276 -29.05 -57.11 -25.75
N PRO A 277 -29.42 -56.60 -26.94
CA PRO A 277 -29.53 -55.16 -27.16
C PRO A 277 -30.59 -54.56 -26.24
N GLU A 278 -30.31 -53.41 -25.63
CA GLU A 278 -31.25 -52.75 -24.70
C GLU A 278 -32.62 -52.48 -25.35
N ALA A 279 -32.61 -52.08 -26.62
CA ALA A 279 -33.84 -51.85 -27.41
C ALA A 279 -34.70 -53.10 -27.63
N ALA A 280 -34.12 -54.31 -27.50
CA ALA A 280 -34.82 -55.57 -27.69
C ALA A 280 -35.41 -56.15 -26.39
N LEU A 281 -35.16 -55.53 -25.23
CA LEU A 281 -35.62 -56.06 -23.93
C LEU A 281 -37.15 -56.23 -23.85
N ASP A 282 -37.90 -55.32 -24.48
CA ASP A 282 -39.37 -55.39 -24.49
C ASP A 282 -39.88 -56.55 -25.36
N GLU A 283 -39.26 -56.80 -26.51
CA GLU A 283 -39.60 -57.94 -27.38
C GLU A 283 -39.25 -59.28 -26.72
N VAL A 284 -38.11 -59.32 -26.02
CA VAL A 284 -37.67 -60.49 -25.25
C VAL A 284 -38.64 -60.78 -24.11
N MET A 285 -39.14 -59.76 -23.42
CA MET A 285 -40.14 -59.92 -22.37
C MET A 285 -41.44 -60.54 -22.91
N VAL A 286 -41.91 -60.07 -24.07
CA VAL A 286 -43.10 -60.63 -24.75
C VAL A 286 -42.87 -62.09 -25.15
N THR A 287 -41.68 -62.41 -25.66
CA THR A 287 -41.33 -63.76 -26.09
C THR A 287 -41.25 -64.75 -24.92
N LEU A 288 -40.71 -64.30 -23.79
CA LEU A 288 -40.57 -65.10 -22.57
C LEU A 288 -41.89 -65.29 -21.80
N THR A 289 -42.87 -64.39 -21.98
CA THR A 289 -44.21 -64.48 -21.35
C THR A 289 -45.25 -65.16 -22.22
N THR A 290 -44.97 -65.36 -23.51
CA THR A 290 -45.84 -66.12 -24.42
C THR A 290 -45.65 -67.62 -24.17
N PRO A 291 -46.69 -68.37 -23.76
CA PRO A 291 -46.55 -69.81 -23.54
C PRO A 291 -46.24 -70.53 -24.86
N ALA A 292 -45.16 -71.31 -24.89
CA ALA A 292 -44.83 -72.16 -26.03
C ALA A 292 -46.00 -73.12 -26.32
N ARG A 293 -46.62 -73.00 -27.51
CA ARG A 293 -47.59 -73.98 -27.98
C ARG A 293 -46.85 -75.30 -28.18
N SER A 294 -47.02 -76.24 -27.26
CA SER A 294 -46.61 -77.63 -27.44
C SER A 294 -47.51 -78.27 -28.50
N SER A 295 -47.06 -78.31 -29.76
CA SER A 295 -47.64 -79.19 -30.77
C SER A 295 -47.22 -80.63 -30.46
N VAL A 296 -48.04 -81.32 -29.67
CA VAL A 296 -47.94 -82.78 -29.46
C VAL A 296 -48.41 -83.45 -30.75
N ILE A 297 -47.48 -84.01 -31.52
CA ILE A 297 -47.80 -84.95 -32.62
C ILE A 297 -47.98 -86.33 -31.97
N SER A 298 -49.21 -86.83 -31.89
CA SER A 298 -49.48 -88.22 -31.52
C SER A 298 -49.44 -89.10 -32.76
N ILE A 299 -48.43 -89.98 -32.87
CA ILE A 299 -48.45 -91.14 -33.75
C ILE A 299 -49.31 -92.20 -33.06
N VAL A 300 -50.46 -92.54 -33.65
CA VAL A 300 -51.28 -93.69 -33.23
C VAL A 300 -50.96 -94.85 -34.19
N ASN A 301 -50.20 -95.83 -33.69
CA ASN A 301 -50.18 -97.18 -34.26
C ASN A 301 -51.27 -98.01 -33.60
N GLY A 302 -52.10 -98.68 -34.41
CA GLY A 302 -53.10 -99.63 -33.93
C GLY A 302 -53.60 -100.55 -35.05
N ASN A 303 -53.04 -101.77 -35.07
CA ASN A 303 -53.43 -103.02 -35.74
C ASN A 303 -53.66 -103.06 -37.25
#